data_AF-A0A7D4XWG9-F1
#
_entry.id   AF-A0A7D4XWG9-F1
#
_cell.length_a   1.000
_cell.length_b   1.000
_cell.length_c   1.000
_cell.angle_alpha   90.00
_cell.angle_beta   90.00
_cell.angle_gamma   90.00
#
_symmetry.space_group_name_H-M   'P 1'
#
loop_
_entity.id
_entity.type
_entity.pdbx_description
1 polymer ?
#
loop_
_entity_poly.entity_id
_entity_poly.type
_entity_poly.pdbx_seq_one_letter_code
_entity_poly.pdbx_strand_id
1 'polypeptide(L)'
;MSGINQTRAIPAGTHAVWCGDSVTLGTGASTAAKRYSTLASGELNLTEHNYAKTDAGYLVDGNAISMQLDAAKADTGYAHGQVGYVFLMTGLTDSYQSLANMRQAVADTIGKAKRLFPAARIVVGVGPGCIPDAADAEGIAKQGHILTAITLAGTSADALVIRNMRAICGSDPDMHATGINPNDEGMRLLAQAVVTGVDADKGEPLDTPVTDLTRVYSSPGADWASRQVNAQRKREASKKEANRPTGTELTQLTSKLDELTQAQGLQQVILQQQQEQIGEQQRQLAEQQKQLERQQAELKTAQEQLAEQQKTLKSIVDDQGSTVNQLKAITSGLAATDGRVDQIQHTLYKNQVWLKDQLSKLDQRVTALENKGTVTG
;
A
#
# COMPACT_ATOMS: atom_id res chain seq x y z
N MET A 1 24.22 37.12 -2.94
CA MET A 1 25.59 36.62 -3.15
C MET A 1 25.82 35.44 -2.22
N SER A 2 25.78 34.23 -2.74
CA SER A 2 26.29 33.00 -2.12
C SER A 2 26.48 31.98 -3.25
N GLY A 3 27.61 31.27 -3.24
CA GLY A 3 27.88 30.17 -4.17
C GLY A 3 28.99 30.43 -5.18
N ILE A 4 30.16 30.89 -4.72
CA ILE A 4 31.42 30.57 -5.42
C ILE A 4 31.47 29.04 -5.50
N ASN A 5 31.75 28.49 -6.69
CA ASN A 5 32.07 27.08 -6.93
C ASN A 5 32.96 26.53 -5.79
N GLN A 6 32.35 25.89 -4.81
CA GLN A 6 33.09 25.01 -3.91
C GLN A 6 33.27 23.72 -4.70
N THR A 7 34.49 23.49 -5.17
CA THR A 7 34.97 22.16 -5.56
C THR A 7 34.56 21.19 -4.44
N ARG A 8 33.64 20.29 -4.75
CA ARG A 8 33.12 19.31 -3.80
C ARG A 8 34.26 18.34 -3.52
N ALA A 9 34.71 18.26 -2.27
CA ALA A 9 35.84 17.39 -1.91
C ALA A 9 35.54 15.94 -2.34
N ILE A 10 36.49 15.33 -3.06
CA ILE A 10 36.42 13.93 -3.47
C ILE A 10 36.25 13.06 -2.21
N PRO A 11 35.27 12.14 -2.16
CA PRO A 11 35.13 11.24 -1.03
C PRO A 11 36.41 10.42 -0.84
N ALA A 12 37.01 10.50 0.35
CA ALA A 12 38.31 9.88 0.66
C ALA A 12 38.22 8.37 0.98
N GLY A 13 37.08 7.73 0.70
CA GLY A 13 36.83 6.34 1.07
C GLY A 13 37.24 5.34 -0.01
N THR A 14 37.65 4.15 0.42
CA THR A 14 38.07 3.02 -0.43
C THR A 14 36.98 1.97 -0.61
N HIS A 15 35.82 2.14 0.01
CA HIS A 15 34.70 1.19 -0.06
C HIS A 15 33.46 1.81 -0.71
N ALA A 16 32.69 0.95 -1.41
CA ALA A 16 31.42 1.28 -2.01
C ALA A 16 30.31 0.36 -1.47
N VAL A 17 29.23 0.94 -0.96
CA VAL A 17 28.02 0.19 -0.60
C VAL A 17 27.03 0.26 -1.76
N TRP A 18 26.57 -0.87 -2.24
CA TRP A 18 25.59 -0.98 -3.32
C TRP A 18 24.28 -1.56 -2.78
N CYS A 19 23.20 -0.80 -2.95
CA CYS A 19 21.83 -1.22 -2.67
C CYS A 19 21.02 -1.10 -3.95
N GLY A 20 20.23 -2.11 -4.29
CA GLY A 20 19.45 -2.14 -5.50
C GLY A 20 18.67 -3.42 -5.71
N ASP A 21 18.16 -3.58 -6.93
CA ASP A 21 17.32 -4.70 -7.36
C ASP A 21 18.13 -5.86 -8.02
N SER A 22 17.46 -6.73 -8.78
CA SER A 22 18.07 -7.86 -9.48
C SER A 22 19.17 -7.44 -10.46
N VAL A 23 19.08 -6.24 -11.04
CA VAL A 23 20.09 -5.72 -11.97
C VAL A 23 21.37 -5.42 -11.19
N THR A 24 21.25 -4.76 -10.02
CA THR A 24 22.39 -4.47 -9.13
C THR A 24 22.98 -5.74 -8.52
N LEU A 25 22.14 -6.74 -8.27
CA LEU A 25 22.58 -8.07 -7.82
C LEU A 25 23.45 -8.76 -8.90
N GLY A 26 23.27 -8.39 -10.18
CA GLY A 26 24.00 -8.95 -11.31
C GLY A 26 23.22 -10.05 -12.05
N THR A 27 21.90 -10.14 -11.88
CA THR A 27 21.07 -11.07 -12.64
C THR A 27 21.21 -10.77 -14.13
N GLY A 28 21.41 -11.79 -14.96
CA GLY A 28 21.63 -11.64 -16.41
C GLY A 28 23.11 -11.54 -16.82
N ALA A 29 24.00 -11.14 -15.91
CA ALA A 29 25.45 -11.25 -16.14
C ALA A 29 25.87 -12.72 -16.12
N SER A 30 26.80 -13.11 -16.99
CA SER A 30 27.31 -14.49 -17.06
C SER A 30 28.16 -14.88 -15.84
N THR A 31 28.72 -13.89 -15.13
CA THR A 31 29.45 -14.10 -13.87
C THR A 31 29.34 -12.87 -12.98
N ALA A 32 29.57 -13.05 -11.67
CA ALA A 32 29.62 -11.94 -10.72
C ALA A 32 30.70 -10.89 -11.08
N ALA A 33 31.80 -11.27 -11.72
CA ALA A 33 32.84 -10.32 -12.16
C ALA A 33 32.37 -9.36 -13.27
N LYS A 34 31.26 -9.69 -13.95
CA LYS A 34 30.69 -8.88 -15.05
C LYS A 34 29.44 -8.10 -14.64
N ARG A 35 28.98 -8.19 -13.39
CA ARG A 35 27.90 -7.32 -12.93
C ARG A 35 28.40 -5.87 -12.87
N TYR A 36 27.54 -4.93 -13.21
CA TYR A 36 27.97 -3.55 -13.41
C TYR A 36 28.50 -2.89 -12.12
N SER A 37 28.00 -3.27 -10.95
CA SER A 37 28.50 -2.75 -9.67
C SER A 37 29.94 -3.20 -9.38
N THR A 38 30.32 -4.41 -9.76
CA THR A 38 31.72 -4.89 -9.66
C THR A 38 32.62 -4.17 -10.66
N LEU A 39 32.17 -4.04 -11.92
CA LEU A 39 32.93 -3.34 -12.96
C LEU A 39 33.18 -1.88 -12.57
N ALA A 40 32.11 -1.16 -12.17
CA ALA A 40 32.21 0.24 -11.76
C ALA A 40 33.08 0.42 -10.50
N SER A 41 32.95 -0.48 -9.51
CA SER A 41 33.81 -0.43 -8.32
C SER A 41 35.28 -0.65 -8.67
N GLY A 42 35.58 -1.57 -9.60
CA GLY A 42 36.93 -1.81 -10.10
C GLY A 42 37.54 -0.59 -10.78
N GLU A 43 36.80 0.05 -11.70
CA GLU A 43 37.26 1.27 -12.38
C GLU A 43 37.43 2.46 -11.44
N LEU A 44 36.58 2.58 -10.41
CA LEU A 44 36.67 3.62 -9.40
C LEU A 44 37.67 3.34 -8.29
N ASN A 45 38.39 2.20 -8.33
CA ASN A 45 39.30 1.73 -7.29
C ASN A 45 38.63 1.64 -5.90
N LEU A 46 37.41 1.09 -5.87
CA LEU A 46 36.60 0.89 -4.67
C LEU A 46 36.43 -0.62 -4.41
N THR A 47 36.44 -1.01 -3.15
CA THR A 47 36.04 -2.35 -2.72
C THR A 47 34.51 -2.40 -2.63
N GLU A 48 33.89 -3.28 -3.41
CA GLU A 48 32.44 -3.45 -3.50
C GLU A 48 31.86 -4.19 -2.28
N HIS A 49 30.79 -3.64 -1.71
CA HIS A 49 29.89 -4.31 -0.77
C HIS A 49 28.46 -4.27 -1.32
N ASN A 50 28.00 -5.40 -1.86
CA ASN A 50 26.73 -5.47 -2.58
C ASN A 50 25.64 -6.15 -1.75
N TYR A 51 24.59 -5.39 -1.43
CA TYR A 51 23.43 -5.81 -0.64
C TYR A 51 22.15 -5.88 -1.45
N ALA A 52 22.27 -5.81 -2.78
CA ALA A 52 21.13 -5.84 -3.68
C ALA A 52 20.36 -7.16 -3.57
N LYS A 53 19.06 -7.10 -3.85
CA LYS A 53 18.16 -8.23 -3.80
C LYS A 53 17.20 -8.17 -4.98
N THR A 54 16.86 -9.33 -5.54
CA THR A 54 15.78 -9.42 -6.53
C THR A 54 14.50 -8.80 -5.99
N ASP A 55 13.74 -8.11 -6.84
CA ASP A 55 12.48 -7.44 -6.51
C ASP A 55 12.59 -6.37 -5.41
N ALA A 56 13.69 -5.61 -5.36
CA ALA A 56 13.84 -4.50 -4.44
C ALA A 56 13.43 -3.16 -5.07
N GLY A 57 13.06 -2.19 -4.23
CA GLY A 57 12.68 -0.84 -4.66
C GLY A 57 12.66 0.15 -3.51
N TYR A 58 12.20 1.38 -3.75
CA TYR A 58 12.02 2.37 -2.69
C TYR A 58 10.79 2.08 -1.82
N LEU A 59 9.71 1.59 -2.44
CA LEU A 59 8.41 1.34 -1.80
C LEU A 59 7.93 -0.11 -1.98
N VAL A 60 8.87 -1.05 -2.16
CA VAL A 60 8.54 -2.49 -2.21
C VAL A 60 8.49 -3.07 -0.81
N ASP A 61 7.31 -3.56 -0.41
CA ASP A 61 7.07 -4.14 0.90
C ASP A 61 7.98 -5.35 1.16
N GLY A 62 8.61 -5.37 2.33
CA GLY A 62 9.52 -6.44 2.75
C GLY A 62 10.87 -6.48 2.03
N ASN A 63 11.09 -5.63 1.01
CA ASN A 63 12.32 -5.62 0.22
C ASN A 63 12.77 -4.22 -0.19
N ALA A 64 12.46 -3.23 0.64
CA ALA A 64 12.87 -1.85 0.40
C ALA A 64 14.41 -1.70 0.48
N ILE A 65 14.99 -0.85 -0.36
CA ILE A 65 16.44 -0.57 -0.32
C ILE A 65 16.89 0.03 1.02
N SER A 66 15.97 0.63 1.78
CA SER A 66 16.23 1.10 3.14
C SER A 66 16.61 -0.04 4.10
N MET A 67 16.11 -1.26 3.87
CA MET A 67 16.50 -2.46 4.63
C MET A 67 17.89 -2.97 4.21
N GLN A 68 18.26 -2.79 2.94
CA GLN A 68 19.61 -3.12 2.46
C GLN A 68 20.66 -2.21 3.07
N LEU A 69 20.33 -0.92 3.29
CA LEU A 69 21.18 0.00 4.06
C LEU A 69 21.37 -0.44 5.52
N ASP A 70 20.35 -1.01 6.16
CA ASP A 70 20.48 -1.55 7.52
C ASP A 70 21.40 -2.78 7.54
N ALA A 71 21.25 -3.68 6.55
CA ALA A 71 22.13 -4.82 6.38
C ALA A 71 23.58 -4.38 6.15
N ALA A 72 23.79 -3.36 5.30
CA ALA A 72 25.10 -2.79 5.05
C ALA A 72 25.73 -2.22 6.32
N LYS A 73 24.95 -1.55 7.17
CA LYS A 73 25.43 -0.99 8.43
C LYS A 73 25.74 -2.06 9.48
N ALA A 74 25.05 -3.19 9.43
CA ALA A 74 25.22 -4.29 10.37
C ALA A 74 26.45 -5.17 10.04
N ASP A 75 26.90 -5.18 8.79
CA ASP A 75 28.07 -5.94 8.38
C ASP A 75 29.36 -5.35 8.97
N THR A 76 30.03 -6.14 9.82
CA THR A 76 31.29 -5.77 10.46
C THR A 76 32.53 -6.12 9.64
N GLY A 77 32.36 -6.64 8.42
CA GLY A 77 33.43 -7.07 7.52
C GLY A 77 34.26 -5.95 6.89
N TYR A 78 33.86 -4.68 7.07
CA TYR A 78 34.58 -3.53 6.54
C TYR A 78 34.45 -2.29 7.44
N ALA A 79 35.38 -1.35 7.26
CA ALA A 79 35.38 -0.11 8.01
C ALA A 79 34.34 0.86 7.43
N HIS A 80 33.20 1.01 8.12
CA HIS A 80 32.14 1.96 7.72
C HIS A 80 32.63 3.40 7.52
N GLY A 81 33.68 3.83 8.24
CA GLY A 81 34.29 5.16 8.06
C GLY A 81 35.10 5.33 6.77
N GLN A 82 35.38 4.24 6.05
CA GLN A 82 36.08 4.24 4.77
C GLN A 82 35.12 4.07 3.58
N VAL A 83 33.80 4.13 3.80
CA VAL A 83 32.83 4.15 2.71
C VAL A 83 32.87 5.52 2.03
N GLY A 84 33.33 5.55 0.77
CA GLY A 84 33.40 6.75 -0.05
C GLY A 84 32.11 6.99 -0.84
N TYR A 85 31.41 5.91 -1.20
CA TYR A 85 30.20 5.99 -2.01
C TYR A 85 29.13 5.02 -1.51
N VAL A 86 27.87 5.49 -1.52
CA VAL A 86 26.69 4.65 -1.35
C VAL A 86 25.84 4.79 -2.60
N PHE A 87 25.67 3.70 -3.32
CA PHE A 87 24.91 3.61 -4.56
C PHE A 87 23.52 3.05 -4.28
N LEU A 88 22.49 3.84 -4.57
CA LEU A 88 21.07 3.48 -4.49
C LEU A 88 20.54 3.28 -5.91
N MET A 89 20.42 2.03 -6.34
CA MET A 89 20.31 1.62 -7.74
C MET A 89 19.03 0.81 -7.97
N THR A 90 17.91 1.48 -8.22
CA THR A 90 16.61 0.81 -8.39
C THR A 90 15.59 1.73 -9.07
N GLY A 91 14.33 1.31 -9.10
CA GLY A 91 13.20 2.09 -9.56
C GLY A 91 12.38 1.40 -10.64
N LEU A 92 12.78 0.22 -11.13
CA LEU A 92 12.02 -0.54 -12.13
C LEU A 92 10.97 -1.48 -11.52
N THR A 93 11.20 -1.95 -10.28
CA THR A 93 10.23 -2.77 -9.53
C THR A 93 9.19 -1.93 -8.80
N ASP A 94 9.45 -0.64 -8.59
CA ASP A 94 8.53 0.26 -7.90
C ASP A 94 7.23 0.47 -8.69
N SER A 95 6.11 0.29 -7.99
CA SER A 95 4.76 0.32 -8.56
C SER A 95 4.27 1.75 -8.84
N TYR A 96 3.58 1.93 -9.98
CA TYR A 96 2.93 3.19 -10.35
C TYR A 96 1.87 3.65 -9.32
N GLN A 97 1.23 2.72 -8.61
CA GLN A 97 0.28 3.03 -7.55
C GLN A 97 0.95 3.75 -6.36
N SER A 98 2.26 3.61 -6.22
CA SER A 98 3.05 4.25 -5.15
C SER A 98 3.61 5.62 -5.54
N LEU A 99 3.29 6.13 -6.74
CA LEU A 99 3.89 7.36 -7.31
C LEU A 99 3.77 8.57 -6.38
N ALA A 100 2.61 8.75 -5.74
CA ALA A 100 2.35 9.87 -4.84
C ALA A 100 3.34 9.95 -3.67
N ASN A 101 3.85 8.80 -3.21
CA ASN A 101 4.75 8.69 -2.07
C ASN A 101 6.23 8.59 -2.48
N MET A 102 6.51 8.40 -3.77
CA MET A 102 7.83 8.05 -4.28
C MET A 102 8.89 9.10 -3.92
N ARG A 103 8.58 10.39 -4.10
CA ARG A 103 9.55 11.47 -3.82
C ARG A 103 9.98 11.49 -2.35
N GLN A 104 9.04 11.26 -1.44
CA GLN A 104 9.32 11.25 -0.01
C GLN A 104 10.16 10.01 0.36
N ALA A 105 9.79 8.83 -0.14
CA ALA A 105 10.51 7.59 0.13
C ALA A 105 11.98 7.64 -0.33
N VAL A 106 12.23 8.23 -1.51
CA VAL A 106 13.57 8.45 -2.04
C VAL A 106 14.36 9.42 -1.15
N ALA A 107 13.77 10.55 -0.79
CA ALA A 107 14.42 11.54 0.08
C ALA A 107 14.76 10.96 1.46
N ASP A 108 13.85 10.19 2.06
CA ASP A 108 14.05 9.53 3.34
C ASP A 108 15.16 8.47 3.28
N THR A 109 15.23 7.72 2.19
CA THR A 109 16.28 6.73 1.97
C THR A 109 17.64 7.40 1.82
N ILE A 110 17.74 8.48 1.03
CA ILE A 110 18.97 9.26 0.91
C ILE A 110 19.37 9.85 2.27
N GLY A 111 18.41 10.41 3.01
CA GLY A 111 18.64 10.93 4.35
C GLY A 111 19.14 9.85 5.31
N LYS A 112 18.61 8.63 5.22
CA LYS A 112 19.08 7.47 5.97
C LYS A 112 20.52 7.10 5.58
N ALA A 113 20.82 6.98 4.30
CA ALA A 113 22.17 6.68 3.83
C ALA A 113 23.21 7.70 4.32
N LYS A 114 22.89 9.01 4.26
CA LYS A 114 23.73 10.09 4.81
C LYS A 114 23.98 9.95 6.31
N ARG A 115 22.99 9.48 7.09
CA ARG A 115 23.17 9.24 8.54
C ARG A 115 24.04 8.02 8.83
N LEU A 116 23.89 6.95 8.06
CA LEU A 116 24.63 5.70 8.28
C LEU A 116 26.08 5.79 7.79
N PHE A 117 26.31 6.52 6.71
CA PHE A 117 27.61 6.67 6.04
C PHE A 117 27.92 8.16 5.80
N PRO A 118 28.22 8.94 6.85
CA PRO A 118 28.33 10.40 6.77
C PRO A 118 29.49 10.91 5.91
N ALA A 119 30.51 10.08 5.67
CA ALA A 119 31.64 10.42 4.80
C ALA A 119 31.37 10.10 3.31
N ALA A 120 30.29 9.38 3.01
CA ALA A 120 30.03 8.88 1.68
C ALA A 120 29.26 9.87 0.80
N ARG A 121 29.61 9.92 -0.48
CA ARG A 121 28.77 10.53 -1.52
C ARG A 121 27.63 9.57 -1.85
N ILE A 122 26.40 10.06 -1.73
CA ILE A 122 25.23 9.28 -2.13
C ILE A 122 25.01 9.44 -3.62
N VAL A 123 24.91 8.31 -4.32
CA VAL A 123 24.65 8.21 -5.76
C VAL A 123 23.31 7.50 -5.95
N VAL A 124 22.44 8.09 -6.77
CA VAL A 124 21.13 7.55 -7.11
C VAL A 124 21.14 7.19 -8.60
N GLY A 125 21.11 5.89 -8.89
CA GLY A 125 20.93 5.39 -10.25
C GLY A 125 19.46 5.18 -10.53
N VAL A 126 18.96 5.85 -11.58
CA VAL A 126 17.53 5.89 -11.88
C VAL A 126 17.16 4.79 -12.86
N GLY A 127 16.62 3.69 -12.31
CA GLY A 127 16.07 2.57 -13.07
C GLY A 127 17.09 1.84 -13.96
N PRO A 128 18.20 1.31 -13.41
CA PRO A 128 19.13 0.50 -14.20
C PRO A 128 18.42 -0.76 -14.72
N GLY A 129 18.53 -1.06 -16.02
CA GLY A 129 17.95 -2.25 -16.63
C GLY A 129 17.37 -2.02 -18.02
N CYS A 130 16.71 -3.04 -18.56
CA CYS A 130 16.12 -3.05 -19.89
C CYS A 130 14.61 -2.76 -19.87
N ILE A 131 14.06 -2.47 -21.04
CA ILE A 131 12.62 -2.50 -21.30
C ILE A 131 12.25 -3.94 -21.70
N PRO A 132 11.42 -4.65 -20.93
CA PRO A 132 11.00 -6.00 -21.30
C PRO A 132 10.27 -6.03 -22.65
N ASP A 133 10.46 -7.07 -23.46
CA ASP A 133 9.79 -7.23 -24.77
C ASP A 133 8.26 -7.18 -24.71
N ALA A 134 7.70 -7.68 -23.60
CA ALA A 134 6.26 -7.69 -23.36
C ALA A 134 5.71 -6.35 -22.83
N ALA A 135 6.56 -5.33 -22.65
CA ALA A 135 6.12 -4.05 -22.11
C ALA A 135 5.34 -3.24 -23.16
N ASP A 136 4.11 -2.86 -22.83
CA ASP A 136 3.33 -1.95 -23.64
C ASP A 136 3.71 -0.48 -23.39
N ALA A 137 3.23 0.40 -24.27
CA ALA A 137 3.53 1.83 -24.20
C ALA A 137 3.03 2.47 -22.88
N GLU A 138 1.91 1.98 -22.34
CA GLU A 138 1.33 2.49 -21.11
C GLU A 138 2.20 2.13 -19.89
N GLY A 139 2.65 0.87 -19.79
CA GLY A 139 3.56 0.41 -18.75
C GLY A 139 4.91 1.13 -18.80
N ILE A 140 5.43 1.39 -19.99
CA ILE A 140 6.65 2.19 -20.17
C ILE A 140 6.44 3.62 -19.67
N ALA A 141 5.33 4.27 -20.03
CA ALA A 141 5.00 5.62 -19.60
C ALA A 141 4.81 5.72 -18.07
N LYS A 142 4.06 4.79 -17.48
CA LYS A 142 3.87 4.67 -16.02
C LYS A 142 5.20 4.55 -15.29
N GLN A 143 6.11 3.72 -15.78
CA GLN A 143 7.44 3.63 -15.20
C GLN A 143 8.23 4.94 -15.35
N GLY A 144 8.09 5.63 -16.48
CA GLY A 144 8.72 6.94 -16.71
C GLY A 144 8.37 7.97 -15.63
N HIS A 145 7.12 7.97 -15.13
CA HIS A 145 6.72 8.82 -14.02
C HIS A 145 7.44 8.47 -12.70
N ILE A 146 7.61 7.19 -12.41
CA ILE A 146 8.38 6.72 -11.24
C ILE A 146 9.84 7.17 -11.34
N LEU A 147 10.48 6.96 -12.49
CA LEU A 147 11.88 7.38 -12.72
C LEU A 147 12.06 8.90 -12.62
N THR A 148 11.07 9.67 -13.09
CA THR A 148 11.04 11.13 -12.92
C THR A 148 10.95 11.52 -11.46
N ALA A 149 10.09 10.86 -10.67
CA ALA A 149 9.95 11.12 -9.25
C ALA A 149 11.26 10.86 -8.47
N ILE A 150 11.94 9.74 -8.77
CA ILE A 150 13.25 9.41 -8.19
C ILE A 150 14.30 10.47 -8.55
N THR A 151 14.35 10.86 -9.83
CA THR A 151 15.28 11.89 -10.32
C THR A 151 15.11 13.21 -9.55
N LEU A 152 13.87 13.71 -9.47
CA LEU A 152 13.57 14.98 -8.80
C LEU A 152 13.89 14.92 -7.30
N ALA A 153 13.59 13.81 -6.64
CA ALA A 153 13.88 13.62 -5.22
C ALA A 153 15.39 13.51 -4.96
N GLY A 154 16.13 12.77 -5.79
CA GLY A 154 17.58 12.67 -5.72
C GLY A 154 18.28 14.01 -5.87
N THR A 155 17.87 14.82 -6.86
CA THR A 155 18.40 16.17 -7.05
C THR A 155 18.08 17.07 -5.85
N SER A 156 16.83 17.07 -5.39
CA SER A 156 16.40 17.90 -4.26
C SER A 156 17.12 17.54 -2.96
N ALA A 157 17.47 16.27 -2.79
CA ALA A 157 18.20 15.76 -1.63
C ALA A 157 19.72 15.88 -1.78
N ASP A 158 20.22 16.54 -2.82
CA ASP A 158 21.64 16.75 -3.09
C ASP A 158 22.42 15.42 -3.14
N ALA A 159 21.87 14.45 -3.86
CA ALA A 159 22.56 13.23 -4.28
C ALA A 159 23.16 13.41 -5.70
N LEU A 160 24.13 12.58 -6.07
CA LEU A 160 24.57 12.46 -7.47
C LEU A 160 23.54 11.61 -8.20
N VAL A 161 22.82 12.18 -9.16
CA VAL A 161 21.76 11.45 -9.89
C VAL A 161 22.29 11.03 -11.26
N ILE A 162 22.39 9.72 -11.48
CA ILE A 162 22.64 9.14 -12.80
C ILE A 162 21.29 8.87 -13.44
N ARG A 163 20.90 9.78 -14.34
CA ARG A 163 19.56 9.81 -14.95
C ARG A 163 19.44 8.78 -16.06
N ASN A 164 18.20 8.34 -16.31
CA ASN A 164 17.80 7.56 -17.49
C ASN A 164 18.62 6.29 -17.74
N MET A 165 19.04 5.58 -16.69
CA MET A 165 19.85 4.36 -16.86
C MET A 165 19.10 3.26 -17.64
N ARG A 166 17.77 3.26 -17.58
CA ARG A 166 16.92 2.35 -18.39
C ARG A 166 17.13 2.51 -19.90
N ALA A 167 17.39 3.74 -20.36
CA ALA A 167 17.55 4.02 -21.78
C ALA A 167 18.88 3.49 -22.34
N ILE A 168 19.83 3.12 -21.47
CA ILE A 168 21.12 2.54 -21.87
C ILE A 168 20.91 1.18 -22.54
N CYS A 169 20.13 0.29 -21.90
CA CYS A 169 19.72 -0.96 -22.54
C CYS A 169 18.53 -0.74 -23.49
N GLY A 170 17.56 0.10 -23.09
CA GLY A 170 16.36 0.33 -23.88
C GLY A 170 15.64 -0.98 -24.21
N SER A 171 15.21 -1.14 -25.46
CA SER A 171 14.61 -2.36 -26.00
C SER A 171 15.57 -3.12 -26.91
N ASP A 172 16.89 -2.95 -26.74
CA ASP A 172 17.89 -3.62 -27.56
C ASP A 172 18.00 -5.11 -27.17
N PRO A 173 17.64 -6.05 -28.06
CA PRO A 173 17.72 -7.47 -27.75
C PRO A 173 19.16 -7.95 -27.50
N ASP A 174 20.17 -7.29 -28.07
CA ASP A 174 21.57 -7.66 -27.92
C ASP A 174 22.14 -7.29 -26.55
N MET A 175 21.42 -6.47 -25.77
CA MET A 175 21.77 -6.11 -24.39
C MET A 175 20.90 -6.84 -23.36
N HIS A 176 19.97 -7.67 -23.79
CA HIS A 176 18.97 -8.31 -22.95
C HIS A 176 19.38 -9.72 -22.53
N ALA A 177 19.23 -10.05 -21.25
CA ALA A 177 19.27 -11.44 -20.78
C ALA A 177 17.87 -11.99 -20.52
N THR A 178 17.10 -11.36 -19.62
CA THR A 178 15.72 -11.77 -19.30
C THR A 178 14.97 -10.68 -18.53
N GLY A 179 13.70 -10.44 -18.86
CA GLY A 179 12.85 -9.50 -18.12
C GLY A 179 13.39 -8.07 -18.14
N ILE A 180 13.74 -7.49 -16.98
CA ILE A 180 14.44 -6.19 -16.92
C ILE A 180 15.96 -6.32 -16.90
N ASN A 181 16.48 -7.55 -16.84
CA ASN A 181 17.87 -7.81 -16.55
C ASN A 181 18.73 -7.77 -17.83
N PRO A 182 19.77 -6.92 -17.87
CA PRO A 182 20.69 -6.89 -18.98
C PRO A 182 21.65 -8.08 -18.98
N ASN A 183 22.21 -8.40 -20.15
CA ASN A 183 23.31 -9.33 -20.28
C ASN A 183 24.66 -8.63 -20.00
N ASP A 184 25.77 -9.31 -20.27
CA ASP A 184 27.13 -8.78 -20.04
C ASP A 184 27.39 -7.41 -20.69
N GLU A 185 26.88 -7.18 -21.90
CA GLU A 185 27.10 -5.90 -22.61
C GLU A 185 26.28 -4.78 -22.00
N GLY A 186 25.01 -5.03 -21.68
CA GLY A 186 24.18 -4.07 -20.96
C GLY A 186 24.75 -3.75 -19.57
N MET A 187 25.29 -4.73 -18.85
CA MET A 187 25.98 -4.52 -17.58
C MET A 187 27.23 -3.63 -17.75
N ARG A 188 28.03 -3.87 -18.79
CA ARG A 188 29.22 -3.05 -19.09
C ARG A 188 28.85 -1.60 -19.35
N LEU A 189 27.80 -1.33 -20.12
CA LEU A 189 27.35 0.04 -20.42
C LEU A 189 26.74 0.74 -19.20
N LEU A 190 26.00 0.02 -18.34
CA LEU A 190 25.54 0.56 -17.06
C LEU A 190 26.72 0.94 -16.16
N ALA A 191 27.78 0.11 -16.11
CA ALA A 191 28.98 0.42 -15.34
C ALA A 191 29.65 1.69 -15.84
N GLN A 192 29.83 1.82 -17.16
CA GLN A 192 30.41 3.00 -17.79
C GLN A 192 29.62 4.28 -17.46
N ALA A 193 28.29 4.22 -17.44
CA ALA A 193 27.47 5.35 -17.06
C ALA A 193 27.67 5.75 -15.59
N VAL A 194 27.85 4.78 -14.69
CA VAL A 194 28.16 5.06 -13.28
C VAL A 194 29.52 5.73 -13.14
N VAL A 195 30.56 5.17 -13.76
CA VAL A 195 31.93 5.70 -13.69
C VAL A 195 31.98 7.12 -14.24
N THR A 196 31.40 7.34 -15.42
CA THR A 196 31.30 8.67 -16.04
C THR A 196 30.60 9.67 -15.12
N GLY A 197 29.47 9.27 -14.51
CA GLY A 197 28.74 10.14 -13.59
C GLY A 197 29.53 10.50 -12.34
N VAL A 198 30.23 9.52 -11.75
CA VAL A 198 31.06 9.70 -10.56
C VAL A 198 32.29 10.56 -10.86
N ASP A 199 32.96 10.35 -11.98
CA ASP A 199 34.14 11.13 -12.34
C ASP A 199 33.77 12.59 -12.68
N ALA A 200 32.63 12.81 -13.33
CA ALA A 200 32.12 14.17 -13.55
C ALA A 200 31.79 14.90 -12.23
N ASP A 201 31.32 14.18 -11.18
CA ASP A 201 31.02 14.76 -9.86
C ASP A 201 32.29 15.11 -9.07
N LYS A 202 33.45 14.49 -9.37
CA LYS A 202 34.74 14.81 -8.74
C LYS A 202 35.34 16.15 -9.21
N GLY A 203 34.95 16.66 -10.39
CA GLY A 203 35.47 17.89 -11.00
C GLY A 203 36.88 17.76 -11.60
N GLU A 204 37.29 18.76 -12.39
CA GLU A 204 38.65 18.84 -12.97
C GLU A 204 39.72 19.17 -11.89
N PRO A 205 40.94 18.63 -11.97
CA PRO A 205 42.06 19.10 -11.17
C PRO A 205 42.28 20.59 -11.41
N LEU A 206 42.40 21.39 -10.35
CA LEU A 206 42.81 22.79 -10.50
C LEU A 206 44.20 22.84 -11.15
N ASP A 207 44.32 23.48 -12.31
CA ASP A 207 45.60 23.89 -12.87
C ASP A 207 46.43 24.58 -11.78
N THR A 208 47.64 24.08 -11.58
CA THR A 208 48.66 24.71 -10.72
C THR A 208 48.72 26.21 -10.98
N PRO A 209 48.78 27.06 -9.93
CA PRO A 209 48.74 28.51 -10.11
C PRO A 209 49.90 28.97 -11.00
N VAL A 210 49.59 29.77 -12.03
CA VAL A 210 50.59 30.46 -12.86
C VAL A 210 51.37 31.42 -11.96
N THR A 211 52.61 31.05 -11.61
CA THR A 211 53.47 31.83 -10.71
C THR A 211 54.25 32.96 -11.40
N ASP A 212 53.98 33.29 -12.66
CA ASP A 212 54.77 34.30 -13.37
C ASP A 212 53.90 35.35 -14.07
N LEU A 213 53.67 36.47 -13.36
CA LEU A 213 53.14 37.71 -13.92
C LEU A 213 54.12 38.85 -13.62
N THR A 214 55.26 38.88 -14.32
CA THR A 214 56.11 40.07 -14.37
C THR A 214 55.39 41.18 -15.14
N ARG A 215 54.85 42.14 -14.39
CA ARG A 215 54.20 43.35 -14.91
C ARG A 215 55.24 44.40 -15.26
N VAL A 216 55.39 44.72 -16.55
CA VAL A 216 56.18 45.88 -17.01
C VAL A 216 55.34 47.14 -16.91
N TYR A 217 55.86 48.16 -16.23
CA TYR A 217 55.27 49.49 -16.12
C TYR A 217 56.03 50.46 -17.02
N SER A 218 55.32 51.19 -17.88
CA SER A 218 55.85 52.39 -18.53
C SER A 218 54.78 53.48 -18.64
N SER A 219 55.18 54.70 -18.34
CA SER A 219 54.48 55.99 -18.53
C SER A 219 55.52 56.99 -19.08
N PRO A 220 55.19 58.17 -19.66
CA PRO A 220 53.96 58.98 -19.60
C PRO A 220 53.44 59.43 -21.00
N GLY A 221 52.20 59.87 -21.23
CA GLY A 221 51.63 61.15 -20.82
C GLY A 221 50.79 61.73 -21.97
N ALA A 222 49.47 61.62 -21.87
CA ALA A 222 48.46 62.47 -22.52
C ALA A 222 47.09 62.07 -21.96
N ASP A 223 46.30 63.09 -21.64
CA ASP A 223 44.86 63.06 -21.46
C ASP A 223 44.29 62.43 -20.16
N TRP A 224 44.20 63.25 -19.12
CA TRP A 224 43.59 62.89 -17.84
C TRP A 224 42.05 62.82 -17.93
N ALA A 225 41.43 63.60 -18.81
CA ALA A 225 39.98 63.65 -19.00
C ALA A 225 39.48 62.38 -19.73
N SER A 226 40.22 61.93 -20.74
CA SER A 226 39.95 60.64 -21.41
C SER A 226 40.12 59.44 -20.48
N ARG A 227 41.00 59.52 -19.47
CA ARG A 227 41.17 58.44 -18.47
C ARG A 227 39.99 58.35 -17.51
N GLN A 228 39.42 59.46 -17.05
CA GLN A 228 38.22 59.43 -16.20
C GLN A 228 37.00 58.90 -16.96
N VAL A 229 36.76 59.37 -18.19
CA VAL A 229 35.65 58.90 -19.02
C VAL A 229 35.81 57.43 -19.41
N ASN A 230 37.01 56.99 -19.77
CA ASN A 230 37.28 55.58 -20.04
C ASN A 230 37.20 54.71 -18.78
N ALA A 231 37.57 55.22 -17.60
CA ALA A 231 37.41 54.50 -16.35
C ALA A 231 35.92 54.38 -15.94
N GLN A 232 35.11 55.42 -16.16
CA GLN A 232 33.66 55.38 -15.95
C GLN A 232 32.98 54.43 -16.95
N ARG A 233 33.28 54.54 -18.25
CA ARG A 233 32.76 53.63 -19.28
C ARG A 233 33.20 52.19 -19.04
N LYS A 234 34.43 51.95 -18.60
CA LYS A 234 34.88 50.60 -18.19
C LYS A 234 34.14 50.11 -16.95
N ARG A 235 33.88 50.96 -15.94
CA ARG A 235 33.08 50.56 -14.77
C ARG A 235 31.62 50.29 -15.12
N GLU A 236 31.03 51.08 -16.02
CA GLU A 236 29.67 50.86 -16.53
C GLU A 236 29.58 49.64 -17.44
N ALA A 237 30.59 49.42 -18.29
CA ALA A 237 30.71 48.22 -19.11
C ALA A 237 30.95 46.98 -18.25
N SER A 238 31.81 47.03 -17.23
CA SER A 238 32.01 45.96 -16.26
C SER A 238 30.77 45.70 -15.42
N LYS A 239 29.98 46.73 -15.07
CA LYS A 239 28.66 46.55 -14.42
C LYS A 239 27.64 45.91 -15.35
N LYS A 240 27.66 46.25 -16.65
CA LYS A 240 26.79 45.63 -17.67
C LYS A 240 27.21 44.19 -17.97
N GLU A 241 28.50 43.91 -18.05
CA GLU A 241 29.05 42.58 -18.29
C GLU A 241 28.85 41.66 -17.08
N ALA A 242 29.01 42.17 -15.85
CA ALA A 242 28.69 41.44 -14.63
C ALA A 242 27.19 41.18 -14.43
N ASN A 243 26.31 41.90 -15.15
CA ASN A 243 24.87 41.69 -15.18
C ASN A 243 24.39 40.94 -16.43
N ARG A 244 25.27 40.57 -17.36
CA ARG A 244 24.90 39.65 -18.44
C ARG A 244 24.89 38.24 -17.84
N PRO A 245 23.78 37.49 -17.95
CA PRO A 245 23.77 36.11 -17.50
C PRO A 245 24.86 35.36 -18.27
N THR A 246 25.79 34.79 -17.51
CA THR A 246 26.89 34.00 -18.08
C THR A 246 26.31 32.72 -18.70
N GLY A 247 27.02 32.11 -19.67
CA GLY A 247 26.58 30.86 -20.29
C GLY A 247 26.27 29.77 -19.25
N THR A 248 27.02 29.73 -18.15
CA THR A 248 26.80 28.84 -17.01
C THR A 248 25.50 29.13 -16.26
N GLU A 249 25.17 30.40 -16.00
CA GLU A 249 23.90 30.79 -15.37
C GLU A 249 22.71 30.47 -16.28
N LEU A 250 22.85 30.64 -17.60
CA LEU A 250 21.83 30.25 -18.56
C LEU A 250 21.60 28.73 -18.54
N THR A 251 22.64 27.91 -18.57
CA THR A 251 22.52 26.44 -18.44
C THR A 251 21.87 26.02 -17.12
N GLN A 252 22.20 26.70 -16.01
CA GLN A 252 21.55 26.46 -14.71
C GLN A 252 20.08 26.85 -14.71
N LEU A 253 19.70 27.93 -15.37
CA LEU A 253 18.30 28.34 -15.51
C LEU A 253 17.52 27.36 -16.38
N THR A 254 18.09 26.91 -17.50
CA THR A 254 17.47 25.89 -18.37
C THR A 254 17.23 24.59 -17.62
N SER A 255 18.25 24.07 -16.92
CA SER A 255 18.09 22.83 -16.14
C SER A 255 17.04 22.95 -15.03
N LYS A 256 16.99 24.08 -14.32
CA LYS A 256 15.93 24.35 -13.33
C LYS A 256 14.55 24.44 -13.96
N LEU A 257 14.43 25.02 -15.15
CA LEU A 257 13.17 25.11 -15.88
C LEU A 257 12.68 23.72 -16.31
N ASP A 258 13.58 22.86 -16.80
CA ASP A 258 13.26 21.49 -17.16
C ASP A 258 12.81 20.68 -15.93
N GLU A 259 13.48 20.83 -14.79
CA GLU A 259 13.08 20.20 -13.53
C GLU A 259 11.72 20.67 -13.02
N LEU A 260 11.43 21.97 -13.11
CA LEU A 260 10.13 22.53 -12.76
C LEU A 260 9.03 22.00 -13.69
N THR A 261 9.31 21.90 -14.99
CA THR A 261 8.37 21.36 -15.99
C THR A 261 8.05 19.89 -15.70
N GLN A 262 9.08 19.08 -15.42
CA GLN A 262 8.91 17.68 -15.02
C GLN A 262 8.13 17.55 -13.71
N ALA A 263 8.43 18.38 -12.72
CA ALA A 263 7.73 18.37 -11.44
C ALA A 263 6.25 18.75 -11.59
N GLN A 264 5.93 19.73 -12.44
CA GLN A 264 4.56 20.13 -12.73
C GLN A 264 3.79 19.02 -13.46
N GLY A 265 4.40 18.39 -14.48
CA GLY A 265 3.80 17.26 -15.18
C GLY A 265 3.53 16.07 -14.24
N LEU A 266 4.50 15.75 -13.38
CA LEU A 266 4.35 14.69 -12.38
C LEU A 266 3.22 15.00 -11.39
N GLN A 267 3.08 16.25 -10.94
CA GLN A 267 2.01 16.66 -10.05
C GLN A 267 0.62 16.51 -10.70
N GLN A 268 0.49 16.81 -12.00
CA GLN A 268 -0.76 16.60 -12.73
C GLN A 268 -1.15 15.12 -12.78
N VAL A 269 -0.17 14.25 -13.05
CA VAL A 269 -0.37 12.79 -13.09
C VAL A 269 -0.80 12.25 -11.72
N ILE A 270 -0.15 12.69 -10.64
CA ILE A 270 -0.53 12.31 -9.27
C ILE A 270 -1.97 12.77 -8.94
N LEU A 271 -2.34 13.99 -9.31
CA LEU A 271 -3.71 14.50 -9.10
C LEU A 271 -4.75 13.71 -9.88
N GLN A 272 -4.45 13.35 -11.13
CA GLN A 272 -5.33 12.51 -11.94
C GLN A 272 -5.54 11.14 -11.30
N GLN A 273 -4.45 10.48 -10.87
CA GLN A 273 -4.53 9.19 -10.18
C GLN A 273 -5.37 9.26 -8.90
N GLN A 274 -5.23 10.34 -8.11
CA GLN A 274 -6.05 10.54 -6.91
C GLN A 274 -7.54 10.74 -7.24
N GLN A 275 -7.87 11.47 -8.30
CA GLN A 275 -9.26 11.65 -8.74
C GLN A 275 -9.89 10.32 -9.20
N GLU A 276 -9.15 9.51 -9.94
CA GLU A 276 -9.58 8.17 -10.36
C GLU A 276 -9.88 7.28 -9.16
N GLN A 277 -9.00 7.25 -8.16
CA GLN A 277 -9.20 6.49 -6.91
C GLN A 277 -10.43 6.96 -6.14
N ILE A 278 -10.64 8.28 -6.00
CA ILE A 278 -11.84 8.82 -5.35
C ILE A 278 -13.09 8.38 -6.12
N GLY A 279 -13.07 8.44 -7.45
CA GLY A 279 -14.18 7.99 -8.29
C GLY A 279 -14.47 6.50 -8.18
N GLU A 280 -13.45 5.66 -7.98
CA GLU A 280 -13.63 4.24 -7.68
C GLU A 280 -14.24 4.01 -6.29
N GLN A 281 -13.74 4.70 -5.26
CA GLN A 281 -14.30 4.63 -3.91
C GLN A 281 -15.77 5.06 -3.87
N GLN A 282 -16.13 6.13 -4.56
CA GLN A 282 -17.52 6.57 -4.68
C GLN A 282 -18.41 5.51 -5.35
N ARG A 283 -17.91 4.84 -6.40
CA ARG A 283 -18.63 3.73 -7.05
C ARG A 283 -18.82 2.54 -6.11
N GLN A 284 -17.80 2.17 -5.35
CA GLN A 284 -17.89 1.08 -4.36
C GLN A 284 -18.89 1.41 -3.24
N LEU A 285 -18.84 2.63 -2.71
CA LEU A 285 -19.79 3.09 -1.69
C LEU A 285 -21.23 3.09 -2.21
N ALA A 286 -21.45 3.54 -3.45
CA ALA A 286 -22.77 3.51 -4.06
C ALA A 286 -23.31 2.07 -4.23
N GLU A 287 -22.44 1.12 -4.56
CA GLU A 287 -22.83 -0.30 -4.67
C GLU A 287 -23.13 -0.91 -3.29
N GLN A 288 -22.31 -0.62 -2.28
CA GLN A 288 -22.59 -1.03 -0.89
C GLN A 288 -23.90 -0.44 -0.39
N GLN A 289 -24.20 0.82 -0.69
CA GLN A 289 -25.47 1.45 -0.32
C GLN A 289 -26.66 0.72 -0.96
N LYS A 290 -26.59 0.38 -2.25
CA LYS A 290 -27.64 -0.42 -2.91
C LYS A 290 -27.80 -1.80 -2.29
N GLN A 291 -26.70 -2.45 -1.90
CA GLN A 291 -26.75 -3.74 -1.24
C GLN A 291 -27.44 -3.65 0.13
N LEU A 292 -27.12 -2.62 0.92
CA LEU A 292 -27.77 -2.37 2.21
C LEU A 292 -29.26 -2.06 2.04
N GLU A 293 -29.64 -1.28 1.04
CA GLU A 293 -31.04 -0.99 0.72
C GLU A 293 -31.83 -2.27 0.40
N ARG A 294 -31.24 -3.20 -0.38
CA ARG A 294 -31.84 -4.51 -0.66
C ARG A 294 -32.01 -5.35 0.61
N GLN A 295 -30.97 -5.44 1.43
CA GLN A 295 -31.02 -6.18 2.69
C GLN A 295 -32.09 -5.59 3.65
N GLN A 296 -32.22 -4.27 3.70
CA GLN A 296 -33.24 -3.62 4.51
C GLN A 296 -34.67 -3.94 4.01
N ALA A 297 -34.87 -3.99 2.69
CA ALA A 297 -36.15 -4.38 2.11
C ALA A 297 -36.51 -5.85 2.39
N GLU A 298 -35.53 -6.76 2.31
CA GLU A 298 -35.70 -8.17 2.67
C GLU A 298 -36.04 -8.35 4.14
N LEU A 299 -35.32 -7.67 5.04
CA LEU A 299 -35.60 -7.70 6.48
C LEU A 299 -37.00 -7.18 6.80
N LYS A 300 -37.44 -6.10 6.15
CA LYS A 300 -38.79 -5.58 6.31
C LYS A 300 -39.84 -6.61 5.88
N THR A 301 -39.63 -7.26 4.74
CA THR A 301 -40.53 -8.32 4.25
C THR A 301 -40.59 -9.49 5.23
N ALA A 302 -39.45 -9.92 5.78
CA ALA A 302 -39.39 -10.97 6.78
C ALA A 302 -40.11 -10.59 8.09
N GLN A 303 -39.97 -9.33 8.54
CA GLN A 303 -40.71 -8.82 9.71
C GLN A 303 -42.23 -8.84 9.49
N GLU A 304 -42.69 -8.43 8.32
CA GLU A 304 -44.12 -8.47 7.96
C GLU A 304 -44.66 -9.92 7.96
N GLN A 305 -43.89 -10.86 7.41
CA GLN A 305 -44.24 -12.29 7.45
C GLN A 305 -44.31 -12.85 8.88
N LEU A 306 -43.33 -12.52 9.72
CA LEU A 306 -43.33 -12.93 11.13
C LEU A 306 -44.52 -12.35 11.89
N ALA A 307 -44.91 -11.10 11.63
CA ALA A 307 -46.08 -10.49 12.24
C ALA A 307 -47.38 -11.23 11.86
N GLU A 308 -47.54 -11.62 10.60
CA GLU A 308 -48.73 -12.39 10.16
C GLU A 308 -48.75 -13.81 10.74
N GLN A 309 -47.57 -14.46 10.84
CA GLN A 309 -47.45 -15.75 11.53
C GLN A 309 -47.85 -15.64 13.01
N GLN A 310 -47.40 -14.59 13.71
CA GLN A 310 -47.79 -14.35 15.10
C GLN A 310 -49.30 -14.16 15.26
N LYS A 311 -49.94 -13.43 14.33
CA LYS A 311 -51.39 -13.23 14.33
C LYS A 311 -52.15 -14.55 14.12
N THR A 312 -51.67 -15.39 13.19
CA THR A 312 -52.23 -16.73 12.94
C THR A 312 -52.12 -17.61 14.18
N LEU A 313 -50.93 -17.67 14.79
CA LEU A 313 -50.69 -18.44 16.01
C LEU A 313 -51.59 -17.96 17.16
N LYS A 314 -51.79 -16.65 17.31
CA LYS A 314 -52.70 -16.09 18.32
C LYS A 314 -54.14 -16.59 18.13
N SER A 315 -54.65 -16.57 16.90
CA SER A 315 -55.99 -17.08 16.59
C SER A 315 -56.14 -18.56 16.96
N ILE A 316 -55.15 -19.39 16.62
CA ILE A 316 -55.16 -20.82 16.95
C ILE A 316 -55.19 -21.03 18.47
N VAL A 317 -54.38 -20.26 19.22
CA VAL A 317 -54.36 -20.34 20.69
C VAL A 317 -55.70 -19.93 21.29
N ASP A 318 -56.34 -18.89 20.76
CA ASP A 318 -57.66 -18.44 21.23
C ASP A 318 -58.74 -19.50 20.94
N ASP A 319 -58.75 -20.10 19.75
CA ASP A 319 -59.67 -21.17 19.35
C ASP A 319 -59.48 -22.44 20.20
N GLN A 320 -58.23 -22.81 20.48
CA GLN A 320 -57.90 -23.92 21.38
C GLN A 320 -58.38 -23.63 22.81
N GLY A 321 -58.22 -22.39 23.29
CA GLY A 321 -58.73 -21.96 24.60
C GLY A 321 -60.25 -22.11 24.71
N SER A 322 -60.98 -21.69 23.67
CA SER A 322 -62.44 -21.88 23.58
C SER A 322 -62.83 -23.38 23.61
N THR A 323 -62.15 -24.20 22.81
CA THR A 323 -62.36 -25.65 22.76
C THR A 323 -62.14 -26.31 24.12
N VAL A 324 -61.05 -25.97 24.82
CA VAL A 324 -60.75 -26.48 26.16
C VAL A 324 -61.86 -26.09 27.15
N ASN A 325 -62.38 -24.88 27.07
CA ASN A 325 -63.48 -24.44 27.94
C ASN A 325 -64.79 -25.20 27.65
N GLN A 326 -65.10 -25.48 26.39
CA GLN A 326 -66.23 -26.33 26.02
C GLN A 326 -66.07 -27.75 26.55
N LEU A 327 -64.89 -28.35 26.41
CA LEU A 327 -64.60 -29.69 26.96
C LEU A 327 -64.74 -29.73 28.49
N LYS A 328 -64.29 -28.69 29.21
CA LYS A 328 -64.50 -28.57 30.67
C LYS A 328 -65.99 -28.52 31.04
N ALA A 329 -66.79 -27.79 30.28
CA ALA A 329 -68.24 -27.70 30.49
C ALA A 329 -68.92 -29.06 30.26
N ILE A 330 -68.57 -29.77 29.18
CA ILE A 330 -69.07 -31.12 28.89
C ILE A 330 -68.67 -32.10 30.00
N THR A 331 -67.40 -32.07 30.42
CA THR A 331 -66.88 -32.93 31.50
C THR A 331 -67.65 -32.70 32.81
N SER A 332 -67.93 -31.44 33.14
CA SER A 332 -68.73 -31.08 34.32
C SER A 332 -70.17 -31.57 34.21
N GLY A 333 -70.79 -31.44 33.03
CA GLY A 333 -72.13 -31.95 32.75
C GLY A 333 -72.22 -33.48 32.82
N LEU A 334 -71.17 -34.18 32.37
CA LEU A 334 -71.08 -35.63 32.47
C LEU A 334 -70.97 -36.08 33.94
N ALA A 335 -70.12 -35.44 34.74
CA ALA A 335 -70.01 -35.72 36.18
C ALA A 335 -71.34 -35.49 36.91
N ALA A 336 -72.08 -34.43 36.57
CA ALA A 336 -73.42 -34.20 37.12
C ALA A 336 -74.43 -35.29 36.69
N THR A 337 -74.31 -35.79 35.46
CA THR A 337 -75.17 -36.88 34.95
C THR A 337 -74.85 -38.19 35.66
N ASP A 338 -73.57 -38.50 35.85
CA ASP A 338 -73.09 -39.68 36.59
C ASP A 338 -73.63 -39.70 38.02
N GLY A 339 -73.52 -38.58 38.74
CA GLY A 339 -74.10 -38.45 40.08
C GLY A 339 -75.63 -38.62 40.12
N ARG A 340 -76.36 -38.23 39.06
CA ARG A 340 -77.81 -38.51 38.95
C ARG A 340 -78.09 -39.99 38.70
N VAL A 341 -77.28 -40.66 37.88
CA VAL A 341 -77.40 -42.10 37.63
C VAL A 341 -77.17 -42.88 38.93
N ASP A 342 -76.14 -42.54 39.71
CA ASP A 342 -75.87 -43.13 41.02
C ASP A 342 -77.06 -42.98 41.99
N GLN A 343 -77.66 -41.79 42.05
CA GLN A 343 -78.86 -41.53 42.88
C GLN A 343 -80.05 -42.39 42.44
N ILE A 344 -80.27 -42.52 41.13
CA ILE A 344 -81.33 -43.36 40.57
C ILE A 344 -81.08 -44.83 40.91
N GLN A 345 -79.86 -45.33 40.70
CA GLN A 345 -79.49 -46.71 41.03
C GLN A 345 -79.68 -47.00 42.52
N HIS A 346 -79.26 -46.08 43.40
CA HIS A 346 -79.44 -46.23 44.85
C HIS A 346 -80.93 -46.25 45.25
N THR A 347 -81.76 -45.42 44.61
CA THR A 347 -83.20 -45.39 44.84
C THR A 347 -83.87 -46.67 44.36
N LEU A 348 -83.52 -47.16 43.16
CA LEU A 348 -84.02 -48.43 42.63
C LEU A 348 -83.64 -49.60 43.54
N TYR A 349 -82.39 -49.63 44.03
CA TYR A 349 -81.95 -50.63 44.99
C TYR A 349 -82.78 -50.60 46.28
N LYS A 350 -83.00 -49.42 46.88
CA LYS A 350 -83.85 -49.26 48.06
C LYS A 350 -85.28 -49.73 47.81
N ASN A 351 -85.87 -49.37 46.67
CA ASN A 351 -87.21 -49.80 46.28
C ASN A 351 -87.27 -51.33 46.11
N GLN A 352 -86.24 -51.95 45.52
CA GLN A 352 -86.17 -53.41 45.36
C GLN A 352 -86.08 -54.12 46.72
N VAL A 353 -85.26 -53.62 47.64
CA VAL A 353 -85.17 -54.15 49.02
C VAL A 353 -86.52 -54.01 49.74
N TRP A 354 -87.16 -52.85 49.62
CA TRP A 354 -88.48 -52.61 50.20
C TRP A 354 -89.55 -53.56 49.64
N LEU A 355 -89.60 -53.75 48.31
CA LEU A 355 -90.53 -54.69 47.68
C LEU A 355 -90.30 -56.13 48.13
N LYS A 356 -89.04 -56.56 48.29
CA LYS A 356 -88.72 -57.90 48.83
C LYS A 356 -89.22 -58.08 50.27
N ASP A 357 -89.05 -57.07 51.12
CA ASP A 357 -89.58 -57.07 52.49
C ASP A 357 -91.11 -57.16 52.51
N GLN A 358 -91.80 -56.39 51.66
CA GLN A 358 -93.25 -56.44 51.54
C GLN A 358 -93.74 -57.81 51.05
N LEU A 359 -93.08 -58.40 50.05
CA LEU A 359 -93.39 -59.74 49.55
C LEU A 359 -93.20 -60.80 50.65
N SER A 360 -92.10 -60.73 51.42
CA SER A 360 -91.86 -61.65 52.54
C SER A 360 -92.93 -61.54 53.63
N LYS A 361 -93.37 -60.32 53.97
CA LYS A 361 -94.50 -60.11 54.89
C LYS A 361 -95.82 -60.63 54.34
N LEU A 362 -96.04 -60.49 53.03
CA LEU A 362 -97.24 -61.02 52.38
C LEU A 362 -97.24 -62.56 52.44
N ASP A 363 -96.11 -63.19 52.11
CA ASP A 363 -95.90 -64.63 52.17
C ASP A 363 -96.15 -65.17 53.58
N GLN A 364 -95.55 -64.56 54.61
CA GLN A 364 -95.82 -64.90 56.02
C GLN A 364 -97.31 -64.82 56.38
N ARG A 365 -98.02 -63.80 55.88
CA ARG A 365 -99.47 -63.64 56.12
C ARG A 365 -100.28 -64.71 55.40
N VAL A 366 -99.92 -65.05 54.17
CA VAL A 366 -100.56 -66.12 53.39
C VAL A 366 -100.34 -67.47 54.08
N THR A 367 -99.10 -67.82 54.45
CA THR A 367 -98.78 -69.03 55.21
C THR A 367 -99.56 -69.09 56.54
N ALA A 368 -99.67 -67.96 57.26
CA ALA A 368 -100.46 -67.90 58.49
C ALA A 368 -101.97 -68.11 58.25
N LEU A 369 -102.50 -67.69 57.11
CA LEU A 369 -103.89 -67.95 56.70
C LEU A 369 -104.09 -69.42 56.29
N GLU A 370 -103.15 -70.00 55.53
CA GLU A 370 -103.17 -71.41 55.14
C GLU A 370 -103.12 -72.33 56.37
N ASN A 371 -102.27 -72.02 57.35
CA ASN A 371 -102.20 -72.74 58.64
C ASN A 371 -103.47 -72.58 59.49
N LYS A 372 -104.22 -71.47 59.35
CA LYS A 372 -105.54 -71.31 59.98
C LYS A 372 -106.64 -72.05 59.23
N GLY A 373 -106.51 -72.22 57.92
CA GLY A 373 -107.42 -73.01 57.09
C GLY A 373 -107.29 -74.53 57.27
N THR A 374 -106.25 -75.01 57.93
CA THR A 374 -106.00 -76.45 58.15
C THR A 374 -106.52 -77.00 59.49
N VAL A 375 -107.17 -76.18 60.32
CA VAL A 375 -107.79 -76.62 61.59
C VAL A 375 -109.30 -76.41 61.54
N THR A 376 -109.96 -77.29 60.77
CA THR A 376 -111.31 -77.87 60.91
C THR A 376 -111.53 -78.76 59.67
N GLY A 377 -111.39 -80.09 59.69
CA GLY A 377 -111.29 -80.99 60.84
C GLY A 377 -112.61 -81.10 61.56
#